data_AF-Q1MES1-F1
#
_entry.id   AF-Q1MES1-F1
#
_cell.length_a   1.000
_cell.length_b   1.000
_cell.length_c   1.000
_cell.angle_alpha   90.00
_cell.angle_beta   90.00
_cell.angle_gamma   90.00
#
_symmetry.space_group_name_H-M   'P 1'
#
loop_
_entity.id
_entity.type
_entity.pdbx_description
1 polymer ?
#
loop_
_entity_poly.entity_id
_entity_poly.type
_entity_poly.pdbx_seq_one_letter_code
_entity_poly.pdbx_strand_id
1 'polypeptide(L)'
;MPNEDQNNAHSEGAATPVPPGQRRRRLAIPVIAAAVALVIGAAGGASAVKMMRPTPEMAPMTPVAISAMPATSLVTIKGKVAEIYGNKFVLQDESGKALVETGRAGEDGDLVAKDEVVTIQGRFDDGFVHASYLVRQDGRTEALRPPKGPPHRRFADFDHRP
;
A
#
# COMPACT_ATOMS: atom_id res chain seq x y z
N MET A 1 -55.67 1.31 -60.82
CA MET A 1 -55.48 0.98 -59.38
C MET A 1 -56.11 -0.37 -59.12
N PRO A 2 -55.35 -1.44 -59.38
CA PRO A 2 -55.22 -2.55 -58.42
C PRO A 2 -53.76 -3.02 -58.26
N ASN A 3 -53.47 -3.59 -57.09
CA ASN A 3 -52.23 -4.30 -56.74
C ASN A 3 -52.26 -5.72 -57.29
N GLU A 4 -51.11 -6.25 -57.73
CA GLU A 4 -50.75 -7.68 -57.83
C GLU A 4 -49.26 -7.71 -58.27
N ASP A 5 -48.31 -7.90 -57.36
CA ASP A 5 -47.82 -9.19 -56.84
C ASP A 5 -47.16 -10.05 -57.93
N GLN A 6 -45.81 -10.12 -57.94
CA GLN A 6 -45.05 -11.30 -58.36
C GLN A 6 -43.53 -11.17 -58.25
N ASN A 7 -42.98 -12.16 -57.55
CA ASN A 7 -41.81 -12.94 -57.92
C ASN A 7 -40.41 -12.37 -57.62
N ASN A 8 -39.89 -12.76 -56.45
CA ASN A 8 -38.55 -13.30 -56.40
C ASN A 8 -38.55 -14.54 -55.49
N ALA A 9 -38.76 -15.68 -56.13
CA ALA A 9 -38.36 -16.97 -55.59
C ALA A 9 -36.83 -17.08 -55.62
N HIS A 10 -36.19 -17.18 -54.46
CA HIS A 10 -34.95 -17.95 -54.32
C HIS A 10 -35.12 -18.92 -53.16
N SER A 11 -35.29 -20.18 -53.54
CA SER A 11 -35.20 -21.35 -52.71
C SER A 11 -33.75 -21.53 -52.26
N GLU A 12 -33.50 -21.69 -50.97
CA GLU A 12 -32.39 -22.49 -50.48
C GLU A 12 -32.71 -23.01 -49.09
N GLY A 13 -32.56 -24.32 -48.94
CA GLY A 13 -33.12 -25.10 -47.84
C GLY A 13 -32.27 -25.04 -46.58
N ALA A 14 -32.97 -25.05 -45.45
CA ALA A 14 -32.49 -25.63 -44.20
C ALA A 14 -33.72 -25.96 -43.35
N ALA A 15 -34.11 -27.24 -43.36
CA ALA A 15 -35.26 -27.73 -42.62
C ALA A 15 -35.06 -27.59 -41.11
N THR A 16 -35.76 -26.63 -40.51
CA THR A 16 -35.98 -26.55 -39.05
C THR A 16 -36.96 -27.64 -38.61
N PRO A 17 -36.67 -28.40 -37.54
CA PRO A 17 -37.60 -29.39 -37.02
C PRO A 17 -38.74 -28.71 -36.23
N VAL A 18 -39.94 -29.26 -36.46
CA VAL A 18 -41.26 -28.87 -35.93
C VAL A 18 -41.33 -28.93 -34.38
N PRO A 19 -41.95 -27.96 -33.68
CA PRO A 19 -42.25 -28.11 -32.26
C PRO A 19 -43.57 -28.86 -32.06
N PRO A 20 -43.63 -29.94 -31.27
CA PRO A 20 -44.89 -30.54 -30.88
C PRO A 20 -45.45 -29.89 -29.60
N GLY A 21 -46.71 -29.47 -29.71
CA GLY A 21 -47.76 -29.98 -28.83
C GLY A 21 -47.74 -29.61 -27.35
N GLN A 22 -48.41 -28.49 -27.05
CA GLN A 22 -48.90 -28.08 -25.74
C GLN A 22 -49.76 -29.13 -25.02
N ARG A 23 -49.37 -29.63 -23.83
CA ARG A 23 -50.29 -30.24 -22.84
C ARG A 23 -49.88 -29.99 -21.37
N ARG A 24 -50.57 -29.01 -20.79
CA ARG A 24 -51.11 -28.86 -19.41
C ARG A 24 -50.48 -29.60 -18.20
N ARG A 25 -50.29 -28.77 -17.16
CA ARG A 25 -50.35 -29.01 -15.69
C ARG A 25 -49.16 -29.79 -15.08
N ARG A 26 -48.37 -29.12 -14.23
CA ARG A 26 -48.51 -29.05 -12.75
C ARG A 26 -47.23 -28.43 -12.13
N LEU A 27 -47.47 -27.52 -11.18
CA LEU A 27 -46.65 -27.18 -9.99
C LEU A 27 -45.39 -26.30 -10.17
N ALA A 28 -45.37 -25.27 -9.31
CA ALA A 28 -44.39 -24.21 -9.13
C ALA A 28 -43.04 -24.72 -8.57
N ILE A 29 -41.96 -23.96 -8.81
CA ILE A 29 -40.82 -23.66 -7.90
C ILE A 29 -40.00 -22.50 -8.56
N PRO A 30 -39.50 -21.50 -7.81
CA PRO A 30 -39.38 -20.10 -8.24
C PRO A 30 -38.00 -19.68 -8.80
N VAL A 31 -37.98 -18.75 -9.76
CA VAL A 31 -36.78 -18.19 -10.44
C VAL A 31 -36.27 -16.89 -9.79
N ILE A 32 -36.56 -16.63 -8.52
CA ILE A 32 -36.19 -15.36 -7.87
C ILE A 32 -35.03 -15.60 -6.89
N ALA A 33 -33.79 -15.54 -7.36
CA ALA A 33 -32.64 -15.48 -6.42
C ALA A 33 -31.31 -14.90 -6.93
N ALA A 34 -31.15 -14.50 -8.21
CA ALA A 34 -29.78 -14.30 -8.74
C ALA A 34 -29.45 -12.91 -9.35
N ALA A 35 -30.32 -11.89 -9.27
CA ALA A 35 -30.11 -10.64 -10.03
C ALA A 35 -29.90 -9.35 -9.22
N VAL A 36 -29.89 -9.37 -7.88
CA VAL A 36 -29.77 -8.13 -7.06
C VAL A 36 -28.40 -7.96 -6.38
N ALA A 37 -27.52 -8.96 -6.40
CA ALA A 37 -26.29 -8.95 -5.59
C ALA A 37 -25.05 -8.27 -6.21
N LEU A 38 -25.11 -7.70 -7.42
CA LEU A 38 -23.89 -7.24 -8.12
C LEU A 38 -23.69 -5.71 -8.23
N VAL A 39 -24.67 -4.87 -7.87
CA VAL A 39 -24.57 -3.41 -8.10
C VAL A 39 -24.02 -2.62 -6.89
N ILE A 40 -23.91 -3.23 -5.70
CA ILE A 40 -23.47 -2.54 -4.47
C ILE A 40 -21.96 -2.76 -4.17
N GLY A 41 -21.26 -3.59 -4.93
CA GLY A 41 -19.92 -4.08 -4.55
C GLY A 41 -18.70 -3.21 -4.90
N ALA A 42 -18.83 -2.16 -5.73
CA ALA A 42 -17.65 -1.50 -6.32
C ALA A 42 -17.08 -0.31 -5.52
N ALA A 43 -17.86 0.34 -4.66
CA ALA A 43 -17.45 1.60 -4.01
C ALA A 43 -16.76 1.43 -2.64
N GLY A 44 -16.79 0.23 -2.03
CA GLY A 44 -16.36 0.03 -0.64
C GLY A 44 -14.97 -0.60 -0.43
N GLY A 45 -14.21 -0.88 -1.49
CA GLY A 45 -13.10 -1.84 -1.42
C GLY A 45 -11.72 -1.32 -0.96
N ALA A 46 -11.48 0.00 -0.88
CA ALA A 46 -10.11 0.52 -0.75
C ALA A 46 -9.79 1.28 0.55
N SER A 47 -10.76 1.53 1.44
CA SER A 47 -10.54 2.40 2.60
C SER A 47 -10.06 1.70 3.87
N ALA A 48 -10.21 0.37 3.99
CA ALA A 48 -9.97 -0.33 5.26
C ALA A 48 -8.50 -0.66 5.56
N VAL A 49 -7.61 -0.67 4.57
CA VAL A 49 -6.22 -1.17 4.76
C VAL A 49 -5.36 -0.22 5.60
N LYS A 50 -5.78 1.03 5.79
CA LYS A 50 -5.00 2.02 6.56
C LYS A 50 -5.18 1.89 8.07
N MET A 51 -6.25 1.24 8.55
CA MET A 51 -6.55 1.10 9.98
C MET A 51 -5.96 -0.17 10.64
N MET A 52 -5.48 -1.13 9.85
CA MET A 52 -4.94 -2.40 10.34
C MET A 52 -3.42 -2.51 10.20
N ARG A 53 -2.71 -1.39 10.08
CA ARG A 53 -1.24 -1.41 10.17
C ARG A 53 -0.89 -1.49 11.65
N PRO A 54 -0.30 -2.59 12.14
CA PRO A 54 0.26 -2.61 13.48
C PRO A 54 1.26 -1.47 13.56
N THR A 55 1.13 -0.61 14.57
CA THR A 55 2.16 0.39 14.87
C THR A 55 3.48 -0.36 14.93
N PRO A 56 4.48 -0.02 14.09
CA PRO A 56 5.75 -0.73 14.07
C PRO A 56 6.33 -0.77 15.48
N GLU A 57 6.28 -1.93 16.12
CA GLU A 57 6.89 -2.14 17.43
C GLU A 57 8.40 -2.11 17.20
N MET A 58 9.01 -0.96 17.48
CA MET A 58 10.45 -0.83 17.37
C MET A 58 11.08 -1.57 18.53
N ALA A 59 12.04 -2.46 18.25
CA ALA A 59 12.91 -2.98 19.29
C ALA A 59 13.56 -1.77 20.01
N PRO A 60 13.57 -1.72 21.35
CA PRO A 60 14.18 -0.61 22.08
C PRO A 60 15.67 -0.51 21.75
N MET A 61 16.03 0.48 20.95
CA MET A 61 17.42 0.82 20.65
C MET A 61 17.76 2.06 21.47
N THR A 62 18.76 1.94 22.35
CA THR A 62 19.22 3.07 23.16
C THR A 62 19.75 4.18 22.25
N PRO A 63 19.26 5.43 22.39
CA PRO A 63 19.77 6.54 21.61
C PRO A 63 21.28 6.73 21.82
N VAL A 64 22.01 6.94 20.72
CA VAL A 64 23.43 7.30 20.74
C VAL A 64 23.58 8.81 20.58
N ALA A 65 24.64 9.37 21.15
CA ALA A 65 25.01 10.75 20.93
C ALA A 65 25.41 10.95 19.46
N ILE A 66 25.01 12.10 18.88
CA ILE A 66 25.32 12.45 17.49
C ILE A 66 26.83 12.41 17.22
N SER A 67 27.66 12.90 18.13
CA SER A 67 29.12 12.90 17.97
C SER A 67 29.77 11.51 17.99
N ALA A 68 29.05 10.50 18.50
CA ALA A 68 29.54 9.13 18.67
C ALA A 68 28.91 8.14 17.68
N MET A 69 28.20 8.64 16.66
CA MET A 69 27.63 7.78 15.62
C MET A 69 28.73 7.05 14.84
N PRO A 70 28.66 5.71 14.70
CA PRO A 70 29.57 4.96 13.84
C PRO A 70 29.41 5.40 12.38
N ALA A 71 30.50 5.38 11.60
CA ALA A 71 30.54 5.91 10.23
C ALA A 71 29.51 5.29 9.26
N THR A 72 29.10 4.04 9.46
CA THR A 72 28.08 3.38 8.63
C THR A 72 27.30 2.36 9.45
N SER A 73 26.17 2.75 10.04
CA SER A 73 25.40 1.86 10.92
C SER A 73 23.92 2.20 11.00
N LEU A 74 23.13 1.28 11.54
CA LEU A 74 21.81 1.63 12.06
C LEU A 74 21.99 2.41 13.35
N VAL A 75 21.28 3.53 13.47
CA VAL A 75 21.38 4.45 14.59
C VAL A 75 20.00 4.84 15.09
N THR A 76 19.92 5.10 16.38
CA THR A 76 18.82 5.84 17.00
C THR A 76 19.43 7.08 17.62
N ILE A 77 18.93 8.26 17.25
CA ILE A 77 19.39 9.54 17.80
C ILE A 77 18.19 10.32 18.32
N LYS A 78 18.41 11.13 19.35
CA LYS A 78 17.38 12.00 19.92
C LYS A 78 17.93 13.41 20.01
N GLY A 79 17.11 14.38 19.64
CA GLY A 79 17.52 15.78 19.71
C GLY A 79 16.37 16.72 19.39
N LYS A 80 16.73 17.99 19.25
CA LYS A 80 15.84 19.08 18.87
C LYS A 80 16.04 19.43 17.39
N VAL A 81 14.96 19.68 16.67
CA VAL A 81 15.00 20.16 15.28
C VAL A 81 15.48 21.62 15.27
N ALA A 82 16.67 21.86 14.72
CA ALA A 82 17.28 23.19 14.69
C ALA A 82 16.85 23.97 13.44
N GLU A 83 16.83 23.31 12.28
CA GLU A 83 16.59 23.91 10.95
C GLU A 83 15.92 22.89 10.04
N ILE A 84 15.05 23.34 9.11
CA ILE A 84 14.30 22.48 8.19
C ILE A 84 14.57 22.94 6.76
N TYR A 85 14.82 21.98 5.88
CA TYR A 85 15.22 22.13 4.48
C TYR A 85 14.45 21.15 3.59
N GLY A 86 13.17 21.45 3.29
CA GLY A 86 12.30 20.54 2.55
C GLY A 86 12.27 19.16 3.21
N ASN A 87 12.75 18.14 2.49
CA ASN A 87 12.80 16.76 2.96
C ASN A 87 13.97 16.44 3.94
N LYS A 88 14.69 17.45 4.40
CA LYS A 88 15.80 17.29 5.34
C LYS A 88 15.65 18.26 6.51
N PHE A 89 16.27 17.95 7.63
CA PHE A 89 16.35 18.87 8.75
C PHE A 89 17.61 18.59 9.59
N VAL A 90 18.08 19.61 10.30
CA VAL A 90 19.19 19.49 11.24
C VAL A 90 18.65 19.11 12.60
N LEU A 91 19.05 17.95 13.11
CA LEU A 91 18.80 17.54 14.49
C LEU A 91 20.01 17.93 15.34
N GLN A 92 19.77 18.56 16.49
CA GLN A 92 20.81 18.95 17.43
C GLN A 92 20.58 18.32 18.80
N ASP A 93 21.62 17.73 19.35
CA ASP A 93 21.69 17.32 20.75
C ASP A 93 22.83 18.07 21.47
N GLU A 94 23.15 17.68 22.70
CA GLU A 94 24.25 18.27 23.47
C GLU A 94 25.63 17.96 22.88
N SER A 95 25.75 16.91 22.07
CA SER A 95 26.99 16.42 21.50
C SER A 95 27.30 17.02 20.11
N GLY A 96 26.29 17.41 19.34
CA GLY A 96 26.49 17.94 18.00
C GLY A 96 25.21 18.09 17.17
N LYS A 97 25.41 18.15 15.86
CA LYS A 97 24.34 18.30 14.85
C LYS A 97 24.43 17.17 13.82
N ALA A 98 23.28 16.66 13.40
CA ALA A 98 23.15 15.65 12.36
C ALA A 98 22.16 16.14 11.31
N LEU A 99 22.45 15.91 10.03
CA LEU A 99 21.51 16.15 8.94
C LEU A 99 20.66 14.91 8.73
N VAL A 100 19.36 15.04 8.92
CA VAL A 100 18.40 13.94 8.81
C VAL A 100 17.64 14.07 7.50
N GLU A 101 17.56 12.99 6.74
CA GLU A 101 16.75 12.91 5.52
C GLU A 101 15.51 12.04 5.76
N THR A 102 14.34 12.59 5.42
CA THR A 102 13.04 11.97 5.65
C THR A 102 12.46 11.30 4.40
N GLY A 103 13.15 11.40 3.27
CA GLY A 103 12.66 10.90 1.98
C GLY A 103 11.41 11.65 1.53
N ARG A 104 10.52 10.98 0.80
CA ARG A 104 9.29 11.60 0.26
C ARG A 104 8.33 12.11 1.34
N ALA A 105 8.37 11.51 2.54
CA ALA A 105 7.45 11.85 3.61
C ALA A 105 7.60 13.30 4.10
N GLY A 106 8.78 13.91 3.94
CA GLY A 106 9.00 15.31 4.35
C GLY A 106 9.16 16.29 3.20
N GLU A 107 8.79 15.95 1.95
CA GLU A 107 8.93 16.89 0.81
C GLU A 107 8.19 18.22 1.05
N ASP A 108 7.05 18.17 1.74
CA ASP A 108 6.25 19.35 2.08
C ASP A 108 6.84 20.18 3.25
N GLY A 109 7.86 19.68 3.95
CA GLY A 109 8.50 20.36 5.09
C GLY A 109 7.70 20.35 6.40
N ASP A 110 6.43 19.93 6.38
CA ASP A 110 5.53 19.94 7.54
C ASP A 110 5.65 18.72 8.45
N LEU A 111 6.59 17.80 8.14
CA LEU A 111 6.80 16.58 8.93
C LEU A 111 7.27 16.90 10.36
N VAL A 112 8.01 17.98 10.56
CA VAL A 112 8.52 18.39 11.87
C VAL A 112 8.39 19.89 12.03
N ALA A 113 8.29 20.36 13.26
CA ALA A 113 8.38 21.78 13.59
C ALA A 113 9.78 22.14 14.06
N LYS A 114 10.18 23.40 13.85
CA LYS A 114 11.38 23.95 14.46
C LYS A 114 11.25 23.89 15.99
N ASP A 115 12.35 23.60 16.67
CA ASP A 115 12.46 23.42 18.12
C ASP A 115 11.73 22.18 18.68
N GLU A 116 11.15 21.33 17.83
CA GLU A 116 10.52 20.07 18.22
C GLU A 116 11.57 19.04 18.68
N VAL A 117 11.28 18.33 19.78
CA VAL A 117 12.12 17.22 20.23
C VAL A 117 11.62 15.92 19.60
N VAL A 118 12.50 15.26 18.85
CA VAL A 118 12.19 14.02 18.14
C VAL A 118 13.27 12.97 18.37
N THR A 119 12.86 11.71 18.27
CA THR A 119 13.76 10.55 18.22
C THR A 119 13.70 9.96 16.82
N ILE A 120 14.85 9.81 16.19
CA ILE A 120 14.99 9.32 14.83
C ILE A 120 15.64 7.95 14.88
N GLN A 121 15.04 6.97 14.20
CA GLN A 121 15.68 5.70 13.91
C GLN A 121 15.96 5.63 12.41
N GLY A 122 17.19 5.33 12.05
CA GLY A 122 17.63 5.36 10.66
C GLY A 122 18.94 4.63 10.41
N ARG A 123 19.48 4.85 9.22
CA ARG A 123 20.85 4.49 8.88
C ARG A 123 21.66 5.78 8.78
N PHE A 124 22.86 5.78 9.33
CA PHE A 124 23.85 6.81 9.06
C PHE A 124 24.84 6.32 8.01
N ASP A 125 25.02 7.13 6.97
CA ASP A 125 25.89 6.90 5.83
C ASP A 125 26.01 8.22 5.04
N ASP A 126 27.16 8.44 4.39
CA ASP A 126 27.44 9.62 3.57
C ASP A 126 27.19 10.98 4.26
N GLY A 127 27.24 11.03 5.59
CA GLY A 127 27.01 12.25 6.39
C GLY A 127 25.53 12.57 6.64
N PHE A 128 24.61 11.71 6.21
CA PHE A 128 23.17 11.84 6.43
C PHE A 128 22.67 10.74 7.34
N VAL A 129 21.68 11.06 8.16
CA VAL A 129 20.83 10.05 8.79
C VAL A 129 19.63 9.86 7.89
N HIS A 130 19.66 8.80 7.11
CA HIS A 130 18.53 8.28 6.37
C HIS A 130 17.48 7.75 7.37
N ALA A 131 16.47 8.57 7.69
CA ALA A 131 15.44 8.22 8.67
C ALA A 131 14.45 7.16 8.15
N SER A 132 14.23 6.12 8.93
CA SER A 132 13.20 5.10 8.68
C SER A 132 11.96 5.34 9.54
N TYR A 133 12.17 5.81 10.78
CA TYR A 133 11.11 6.16 11.71
C TYR A 133 11.43 7.48 12.41
N LEU A 134 10.36 8.22 12.69
CA LEU A 134 10.38 9.42 13.51
C LEU A 134 9.41 9.23 14.66
N VAL A 135 9.87 9.45 15.88
CA VAL A 135 9.05 9.41 17.09
C VAL A 135 9.05 10.80 17.70
N ARG A 136 7.88 11.41 17.79
CA ARG A 136 7.68 12.72 18.37
C ARG A 136 7.69 12.66 19.89
N GLN A 137 7.81 13.82 20.54
CA GLN A 137 7.74 13.93 22.00
C GLN A 137 6.41 13.45 22.58
N ASP A 138 5.31 13.55 21.83
CA ASP A 138 3.98 13.05 22.22
C ASP A 138 3.83 11.51 22.07
N GLY A 139 4.89 10.83 21.63
CA GLY A 139 4.91 9.38 21.39
C GLY A 139 4.36 8.94 20.03
N ARG A 140 3.87 9.87 19.20
CA ARG A 140 3.43 9.52 17.84
C ARG A 140 4.62 9.07 17.02
N THR A 141 4.43 7.96 16.32
CA THR A 141 5.45 7.35 15.46
C THR A 141 5.03 7.43 14.01
N GLU A 142 5.93 7.93 13.18
CA GLU A 142 5.77 8.06 11.74
C GLU A 142 6.79 7.17 11.03
N ALA A 143 6.30 6.26 10.20
CA ALA A 143 7.14 5.42 9.34
C ALA A 143 7.44 6.19 8.04
N LEU A 144 8.71 6.50 7.81
CA LEU A 144 9.17 7.32 6.70
C LEU A 144 9.65 6.48 5.50
N ARG A 145 10.09 5.25 5.77
CA ARG A 145 10.39 4.26 4.72
C ARG A 145 9.39 3.11 4.73
N PRO A 146 9.16 2.49 3.56
CA PRO A 146 8.49 1.20 3.51
C PRO A 146 9.19 0.21 4.46
N PRO A 147 8.43 -0.61 5.19
CA PRO A 147 9.00 -1.71 5.97
C PRO A 147 9.90 -2.55 5.05
N LYS A 148 11.10 -2.92 5.53
CA LYS A 148 11.92 -3.90 4.82
C LYS A 148 11.08 -5.17 4.64
N GLY A 149 10.92 -5.61 3.40
CA GLY A 149 10.21 -6.84 3.08
C GLY A 149 10.82 -8.06 3.79
N PRO A 150 10.06 -9.16 3.93
CA PRO A 150 10.57 -10.36 4.55
C PRO A 150 11.88 -10.82 3.88
N PRO A 151 12.85 -11.34 4.65
CA PRO A 151 14.10 -11.81 4.10
C PRO A 151 13.81 -12.88 3.03
N HIS A 152 14.24 -12.64 1.80
CA HIS A 152 14.20 -13.67 0.77
C HIS A 152 15.10 -14.82 1.22
N ARG A 153 14.52 -15.91 1.73
CA ARG A 153 15.21 -17.20 1.83
C ARG A 153 15.58 -17.59 0.40
N ARG A 154 16.87 -17.45 0.05
CA ARG A 154 17.40 -18.13 -1.14
C ARG A 154 17.25 -19.62 -0.88
N PHE A 155 16.34 -20.27 -1.58
CA PHE A 155 16.34 -21.72 -1.76
C PHE A 155 17.50 -22.05 -2.70
N ALA A 156 18.71 -22.08 -2.17
CA ALA A 156 19.89 -22.61 -2.86
C ALA A 156 20.59 -23.53 -1.87
N ASP A 157 20.13 -24.78 -1.82
CA ASP A 157 20.89 -25.99 -1.44
C ASP A 157 19.91 -27.15 -1.19
N PHE A 158 19.41 -27.74 -2.27
CA PHE A 158 18.86 -29.10 -2.23
C PHE A 158 19.40 -30.03 -3.33
N ASP A 159 20.34 -29.57 -4.18
CA ASP A 159 20.82 -30.33 -5.34
C ASP A 159 22.22 -30.95 -5.19
N HIS A 160 22.76 -31.03 -3.97
CA HIS A 160 23.98 -31.82 -3.73
C HIS A 160 23.69 -32.97 -2.77
N ARG A 161 23.18 -34.07 -3.33
CA ARG A 161 23.35 -35.41 -2.75
C ARG A 161 24.12 -36.27 -3.76
N PRO A 162 25.25 -36.91 -3.36
CA PRO A 162 25.83 -38.00 -4.12
C PRO A 162 24.96 -39.27 -4.06
#